data_AF-A0A8H6M6K9-F1
#
_entry.id   AF-A0A8H6M6K9-F1
#
_cell.length_a   1.000
_cell.length_b   1.000
_cell.length_c   1.000
_cell.angle_alpha   90.00
_cell.angle_beta   90.00
_cell.angle_gamma   90.00
#
_symmetry.space_group_name_H-M   'P 1'
#
loop_
_entity.id
_entity.type
_entity.pdbx_description
1 polymer ?
#
loop_
_entity_poly.entity_id
_entity_poly.type
_entity_poly.pdbx_seq_one_letter_code
_entity_poly.pdbx_strand_id
1 'polypeptide(L)'
;CYHGTRVQVIADIEVWQHETSHKLPILAVMGPAGAGKSTIMQTLAERTARDTLSPIVTFFLRSTHDGKDNSESLATTLALEMTKVSPLTMPYVIAAIENESEHPGSGIFDATLEEQVETLIVKPMKYALKPLGDTPTSGFGLTVIIDGLDECHDEQRQADILNTILSLVADPMLGIRVAFSSRREFLVERSLKGSLSTKVVQIELSDDTYRPSVDIEKYVRGELERIRVELIPDIPKKAWPVETDVAAICETSSGQFLFASTALKYIDCRADDPIRRLKQVLKWCHTPSRDERITGTDVRADENPFRGIDSLYRSIIIRAASKAYGDDENGPQRLVHFLWMILHLRNDMEIWISQLAAMEALLFLEPGDLIRHLEDLSSLVRLGRNEGYTVMDIGLHHKSFHDFLHDASRCGDLYIGDTVIALDLCILCTQHILKASKAGKLSKINCISGDQN
;
A
#
# COMPACT_ATOMS: atom_id res chain seq x y z
N CYS A 1 1.93 4.71 -13.80
CA CYS A 1 0.85 4.00 -14.53
C CYS A 1 1.43 3.18 -15.67
N TYR A 2 0.75 2.12 -16.12
CA TYR A 2 1.14 1.42 -17.35
C TYR A 2 1.14 2.38 -18.53
N HIS A 3 2.07 2.21 -19.48
CA HIS A 3 2.23 3.17 -20.56
C HIS A 3 0.96 3.29 -21.40
N GLY A 4 0.45 4.52 -21.49
CA GLY A 4 -0.74 4.86 -22.27
C GLY A 4 -2.06 4.43 -21.63
N THR A 5 -2.09 4.14 -20.32
CA THR A 5 -3.33 4.05 -19.53
C THR A 5 -3.49 5.27 -18.64
N ARG A 6 -4.72 5.51 -18.16
CA ARG A 6 -5.09 6.66 -17.31
C ARG A 6 -4.66 8.01 -17.92
N VAL A 7 -4.55 8.08 -19.25
CA VAL A 7 -3.98 9.24 -19.95
C VAL A 7 -4.78 10.50 -19.66
N GLN A 8 -6.12 10.42 -19.74
CA GLN A 8 -6.98 11.56 -19.46
C GLN A 8 -6.91 11.97 -17.98
N VAL A 9 -6.92 11.01 -17.05
CA VAL A 9 -6.77 11.29 -15.61
C VAL A 9 -5.47 12.05 -15.36
N ILE A 10 -4.37 11.58 -15.92
CA ILE A 10 -3.07 12.22 -15.73
C ILE A 10 -3.04 13.62 -16.37
N ALA A 11 -3.65 13.79 -17.54
CA ALA A 11 -3.76 15.10 -18.19
C ALA A 11 -4.57 16.09 -17.33
N ASP A 12 -5.69 15.67 -16.72
CA ASP A 12 -6.49 16.50 -15.85
C ASP A 12 -5.72 16.91 -14.58
N ILE A 13 -4.92 15.99 -14.02
CA ILE A 13 -4.02 16.26 -12.89
C ILE A 13 -2.92 17.26 -13.28
N GLU A 14 -2.35 17.14 -14.48
CA GLU A 14 -1.34 18.08 -14.98
C GLU A 14 -1.92 19.49 -15.16
N VAL A 15 -3.16 19.58 -15.68
CA VAL A 15 -3.88 20.86 -15.75
C VAL A 15 -4.05 21.47 -14.36
N TRP A 16 -4.48 20.67 -13.38
CA TRP A 16 -4.59 21.11 -11.99
C TRP A 16 -3.23 21.55 -11.41
N GLN A 17 -2.15 20.84 -11.71
CA GLN A 17 -0.82 21.13 -11.19
C GLN A 17 -0.27 22.47 -11.70
N HIS A 18 -0.53 22.81 -12.96
CA HIS A 18 -0.02 24.03 -13.60
C HIS A 18 -0.98 25.23 -13.52
N GLU A 19 -2.17 25.07 -12.93
CA GLU A 19 -3.15 26.16 -12.78
C GLU A 19 -2.61 27.31 -11.92
N THR A 20 -2.36 28.47 -12.50
CA THR A 20 -1.75 29.62 -11.81
C THR A 20 -2.69 30.43 -10.93
N SER A 21 -4.01 30.21 -11.00
CA SER A 21 -4.96 31.04 -10.26
C SER A 21 -4.99 30.74 -8.75
N HIS A 22 -4.37 29.64 -8.30
CA HIS A 22 -4.37 29.14 -6.91
C HIS A 22 -5.78 29.01 -6.27
N LYS A 23 -6.85 28.97 -7.08
CA LYS A 23 -8.24 28.96 -6.58
C LYS A 23 -8.66 27.61 -6.05
N LEU A 24 -8.18 26.55 -6.70
CA LEU A 24 -8.50 25.16 -6.35
C LEU A 24 -7.20 24.42 -5.99
N PRO A 25 -6.55 24.74 -4.86
CA PRO A 25 -5.25 24.19 -4.49
C PRO A 25 -5.30 22.73 -4.03
N ILE A 26 -6.49 22.13 -3.96
CA ILE A 26 -6.68 20.75 -3.50
C ILE A 26 -7.12 19.87 -4.67
N LEU A 27 -6.48 18.71 -4.82
CA LEU A 27 -6.89 17.63 -5.71
C LEU A 27 -7.29 16.41 -4.87
N ALA A 28 -8.50 15.91 -5.08
CA ALA A 28 -9.00 14.68 -4.45
C ALA A 28 -9.16 13.59 -5.52
N VAL A 29 -8.35 12.53 -5.44
CA VAL A 29 -8.46 11.35 -6.31
C VAL A 29 -9.24 10.27 -5.58
N MET A 30 -10.49 10.11 -5.96
CA MET A 30 -11.46 9.24 -5.31
C MET A 30 -11.67 7.96 -6.10
N GLY A 31 -11.93 6.85 -5.40
CA GLY A 31 -12.30 5.61 -6.07
C GLY A 31 -12.21 4.38 -5.17
N PRO A 32 -12.71 3.23 -5.64
CA PRO A 32 -12.71 1.99 -4.87
C PRO A 32 -11.29 1.42 -4.69
N ALA A 33 -11.19 0.37 -3.87
CA ALA A 33 -10.00 -0.47 -3.81
C ALA A 33 -9.66 -0.99 -5.22
N GLY A 34 -8.36 -1.09 -5.55
CA GLY A 34 -7.94 -1.64 -6.83
C GLY A 34 -8.16 -0.76 -8.05
N ALA A 35 -8.71 0.45 -7.92
CA ALA A 35 -8.88 1.40 -9.03
C ALA A 35 -7.56 2.01 -9.55
N GLY A 36 -6.47 1.86 -8.80
CA GLY A 36 -5.14 2.39 -9.15
C GLY A 36 -4.83 3.78 -8.59
N LYS A 37 -5.52 4.22 -7.52
CA LYS A 37 -5.28 5.50 -6.83
C LYS A 37 -3.80 5.73 -6.49
N SER A 38 -3.19 4.82 -5.73
CA SER A 38 -1.77 4.91 -5.37
C SER A 38 -0.83 4.94 -6.57
N THR A 39 -1.18 4.22 -7.66
CA THR A 39 -0.41 4.26 -8.91
C THR A 39 -0.49 5.63 -9.59
N ILE A 40 -1.65 6.30 -9.52
CA ILE A 40 -1.84 7.66 -10.01
C ILE A 40 -1.06 8.65 -9.13
N MET A 41 -1.17 8.55 -7.80
CA MET A 41 -0.43 9.42 -6.86
C MET A 41 1.08 9.27 -7.04
N GLN A 42 1.57 8.05 -7.22
CA GLN A 42 2.97 7.80 -7.54
C GLN A 42 3.38 8.42 -8.89
N THR A 43 2.53 8.30 -9.92
CA THR A 43 2.82 8.88 -11.23
C THR A 43 2.87 10.40 -11.18
N LEU A 44 1.96 11.02 -10.42
CA LEU A 44 1.99 12.45 -10.11
C LEU A 44 3.31 12.78 -9.42
N ALA A 45 3.69 12.04 -8.38
CA ALA A 45 4.92 12.30 -7.65
C ALA A 45 6.18 12.27 -8.55
N GLU A 46 6.30 11.23 -9.38
CA GLU A 46 7.42 11.06 -10.31
C GLU A 46 7.44 12.14 -11.40
N ARG A 47 6.28 12.61 -11.87
CA ARG A 47 6.20 13.69 -12.87
C ARG A 47 6.56 15.04 -12.24
N THR A 48 6.01 15.36 -11.08
CA THR A 48 6.34 16.57 -10.33
C THR A 48 7.81 16.63 -9.97
N ALA A 49 8.40 15.53 -9.51
CA ALA A 49 9.82 15.50 -9.16
C ALA A 49 10.76 15.74 -10.36
N ARG A 50 10.29 15.46 -11.60
CA ARG A 50 11.02 15.78 -12.83
C ARG A 50 10.81 17.22 -13.28
N ASP A 51 9.72 17.85 -12.86
CA ASP A 51 9.45 19.26 -13.11
C ASP A 51 10.25 20.12 -12.12
N THR A 52 11.16 20.94 -12.63
CA THR A 52 12.01 21.80 -11.79
C THR A 52 11.26 22.97 -11.15
N LEU A 53 9.98 23.16 -11.47
CA LEU A 53 9.19 24.32 -11.07
C LEU A 53 8.51 24.21 -9.71
N SER A 54 8.38 23.01 -9.12
CA SER A 54 7.68 22.83 -7.85
C SER A 54 8.25 21.69 -7.01
N PRO A 55 8.84 21.98 -5.82
CA PRO A 55 9.24 20.93 -4.90
C PRO A 55 8.04 20.08 -4.48
N ILE A 56 8.32 18.81 -4.19
CA ILE A 56 7.30 17.82 -3.82
C ILE A 56 7.67 17.13 -2.51
N VAL A 57 6.67 16.93 -1.67
CA VAL A 57 6.75 16.06 -0.49
C VAL A 57 5.61 15.06 -0.54
N THR A 58 5.89 13.83 -0.13
CA THR A 58 4.93 12.73 -0.19
C THR A 58 4.77 12.07 1.17
N PHE A 59 3.54 11.77 1.52
CA PHE A 59 3.18 10.95 2.66
C PHE A 59 2.26 9.83 2.19
N PHE A 60 2.64 8.59 2.48
CA PHE A 60 1.84 7.40 2.15
C PHE A 60 1.27 6.87 3.46
N LEU A 61 -0.04 7.04 3.65
CA LEU A 61 -0.75 6.46 4.78
C LEU A 61 -0.76 4.94 4.62
N ARG A 62 -0.39 4.27 5.71
CA ARG A 62 -0.35 2.81 5.79
C ARG A 62 -0.89 2.41 7.14
N SER A 63 -1.93 1.57 7.14
CA SER A 63 -2.34 0.90 8.37
C SER A 63 -1.40 -0.29 8.65
N THR A 64 -0.99 -0.43 9.90
CA THR A 64 -0.40 -1.67 10.41
C THR A 64 -1.50 -2.62 10.88
N HIS A 65 -1.07 -3.83 11.21
CA HIS A 65 -1.93 -4.98 11.46
C HIS A 65 -2.66 -4.90 12.81
N ASP A 66 -2.12 -4.13 13.75
CA ASP A 66 -2.68 -3.89 15.09
C ASP A 66 -3.71 -2.74 15.12
N GLY A 67 -4.17 -2.29 13.95
CA GLY A 67 -5.10 -1.16 13.82
C GLY A 67 -4.45 0.20 14.07
N LYS A 68 -3.13 0.25 14.29
CA LYS A 68 -2.38 1.50 14.23
C LYS A 68 -2.16 1.89 12.76
N ASP A 69 -1.85 3.15 12.55
CA ASP A 69 -1.40 3.66 11.28
C ASP A 69 -0.19 4.57 11.52
N ASN A 70 0.43 5.03 10.44
CA ASN A 70 1.53 5.99 10.55
C ASN A 70 1.05 7.44 10.63
N SER A 71 -0.24 7.73 10.83
CA SER A 71 -0.77 9.09 10.68
C SER A 71 -0.18 10.08 11.69
N GLU A 72 0.21 9.63 12.88
CA GLU A 72 0.89 10.44 13.90
C GLU A 72 2.21 11.04 13.39
N SER A 73 2.86 10.37 12.46
CA SER A 73 4.12 10.82 11.85
C SER A 73 3.92 11.78 10.66
N LEU A 74 2.68 12.14 10.32
CA LEU A 74 2.39 12.91 9.10
C LEU A 74 3.10 14.26 9.10
N ALA A 75 2.93 15.07 10.15
CA ALA A 75 3.54 16.40 10.20
C ALA A 75 5.06 16.35 10.23
N THR A 76 5.64 15.44 11.03
CA THR A 76 7.09 15.30 11.17
C THR A 76 7.75 14.78 9.90
N THR A 77 7.12 13.81 9.23
CA THR A 77 7.58 13.28 7.93
C THR A 77 7.51 14.36 6.85
N LEU A 78 6.39 15.09 6.75
CA LEU A 78 6.24 16.17 5.78
C LEU A 78 7.23 17.31 6.05
N ALA A 79 7.46 17.69 7.31
CA ALA A 79 8.45 18.70 7.68
C ALA A 79 9.87 18.26 7.29
N LEU A 80 10.24 17.01 7.59
CA LEU A 80 11.54 16.45 7.21
C LEU A 80 11.73 16.46 5.69
N GLU A 81 10.77 15.94 4.93
CA GLU A 81 10.81 15.94 3.46
C GLU A 81 10.88 17.37 2.90
N MET A 82 10.12 18.31 3.49
CA MET A 82 10.16 19.73 3.11
C MET A 82 11.55 20.33 3.26
N THR A 83 12.26 20.04 4.35
CA THR A 83 13.63 20.57 4.54
C THR A 83 14.63 20.02 3.51
N LYS A 84 14.37 18.84 2.93
CA LYS A 84 15.22 18.28 1.85
C LYS A 84 15.00 19.01 0.54
N VAL A 85 13.74 19.32 0.21
CA VAL A 85 13.39 19.95 -1.08
C VAL A 85 13.44 21.48 -1.04
N SER A 86 13.35 22.08 0.15
CA SER A 86 13.52 23.51 0.39
C SER A 86 14.42 23.76 1.60
N PRO A 87 15.76 23.62 1.46
CA PRO A 87 16.69 23.77 2.58
C PRO A 87 16.61 25.10 3.35
N LEU A 88 16.05 26.15 2.74
CA LEU A 88 15.83 27.44 3.41
C LEU A 88 14.87 27.37 4.60
N THR A 89 14.01 26.34 4.68
CA THR A 89 13.08 26.16 5.81
C THR A 89 13.77 25.52 7.01
N MET A 90 14.90 24.81 6.81
CA MET A 90 15.55 24.01 7.85
C MET A 90 15.89 24.79 9.13
N PRO A 91 16.48 26.01 9.09
CA PRO A 91 16.77 26.76 10.32
C PRO A 91 15.51 27.11 11.12
N TYR A 92 14.39 27.37 10.43
CA TYR A 92 13.12 27.70 11.08
C TYR A 92 12.42 26.47 11.66
N VAL A 93 12.57 25.31 11.01
CA VAL A 93 12.09 24.03 11.57
C VAL A 93 12.86 23.67 12.83
N ILE A 94 14.20 23.77 12.81
CA ILE A 94 15.05 23.52 13.98
C ILE A 94 14.66 24.46 15.13
N ALA A 95 14.55 25.76 14.85
CA ALA A 95 14.15 26.75 15.86
C ALA A 95 12.75 26.48 16.42
N ALA A 96 11.79 26.01 15.60
CA ALA A 96 10.46 25.64 16.08
C ALA A 96 10.51 24.48 17.09
N ILE A 97 11.33 23.46 16.81
CA ILE A 97 11.52 22.30 17.69
C ILE A 97 12.24 22.72 18.98
N GLU A 98 13.29 23.55 18.88
CA GLU A 98 14.07 24.01 20.03
C GLU A 98 13.25 24.92 20.96
N ASN A 99 12.53 25.91 20.43
CA ASN A 99 11.79 26.88 21.25
C ASN A 99 10.56 26.29 21.97
N GLU A 100 9.90 25.28 21.40
CA GLU A 100 8.79 24.61 22.10
C GLU A 100 9.26 23.63 23.17
N SER A 101 10.50 23.12 23.06
CA SER A 101 11.12 22.30 24.11
C SER A 101 11.39 23.07 25.42
N GLU A 102 11.30 24.41 25.40
CA GLU A 102 11.48 25.27 26.57
C GLU A 102 10.20 25.47 27.42
N HIS A 103 9.03 25.00 26.95
CA HIS A 103 7.76 25.08 27.70
C HIS A 103 7.48 23.78 28.47
N PRO A 104 7.40 23.80 29.80
CA PRO A 104 7.19 22.59 30.59
C PRO A 104 5.72 22.17 30.53
N GLY A 105 5.36 21.21 29.66
CA GLY A 105 4.04 20.56 29.71
C GLY A 105 3.62 19.74 28.49
N SER A 106 4.03 20.10 27.28
CA SER A 106 3.80 19.31 26.05
C SER A 106 4.71 19.83 24.95
N GLY A 107 5.57 19.00 24.38
CA GLY A 107 6.42 19.41 23.26
C GLY A 107 5.60 19.51 21.96
N ILE A 108 6.21 20.03 20.88
CA ILE A 108 5.55 20.09 19.56
C ILE A 108 5.02 18.73 19.09
N PHE A 109 5.66 17.63 19.48
CA PHE A 109 5.26 16.27 19.11
C PHE A 109 4.02 15.76 19.85
N ASP A 110 3.63 16.42 20.95
CA ASP A 110 2.40 16.14 21.70
C ASP A 110 1.24 17.08 21.28
N ALA A 111 1.53 18.09 20.45
CA ALA A 111 0.55 19.05 19.95
C ALA A 111 -0.41 18.39 18.94
N THR A 112 -1.54 19.05 18.67
CA THR A 112 -2.48 18.59 17.66
C THR A 112 -1.84 18.56 16.26
N LEU A 113 -2.34 17.71 15.37
CA LEU A 113 -1.78 17.60 14.00
C LEU A 113 -1.80 18.94 13.26
N GLU A 114 -2.84 19.74 13.47
CA GLU A 114 -2.95 21.08 12.90
C GLU A 114 -1.87 22.02 13.44
N GLU A 115 -1.63 22.04 14.75
CA GLU A 115 -0.55 22.82 15.38
C GLU A 115 0.83 22.38 14.90
N GLN A 116 1.05 21.07 14.78
CA GLN A 116 2.29 20.52 14.25
C GLN A 116 2.56 21.00 12.83
N VAL A 117 1.56 20.96 11.95
CA VAL A 117 1.72 21.44 10.57
C VAL A 117 1.87 22.95 10.50
N GLU A 118 1.12 23.72 11.28
CA GLU A 118 1.28 25.17 11.31
C GLU A 118 2.70 25.55 11.78
N THR A 119 3.21 24.90 12.82
CA THR A 119 4.52 25.23 13.42
C THR A 119 5.71 24.64 12.66
N LEU A 120 5.61 23.44 12.09
CA LEU A 120 6.73 22.75 11.42
C LEU A 120 6.75 22.94 9.90
N ILE A 121 5.67 23.40 9.28
CA ILE A 121 5.57 23.54 7.82
C ILE A 121 5.19 24.97 7.43
N VAL A 122 4.01 25.44 7.84
CA VAL A 122 3.45 26.72 7.38
C VAL A 122 4.29 27.91 7.83
N LYS A 123 4.59 28.03 9.14
CA LYS A 123 5.43 29.11 9.69
C LYS A 123 6.85 29.08 9.10
N PRO A 124 7.58 27.94 9.06
CA PRO A 124 8.88 27.85 8.41
C PRO A 124 8.87 28.30 6.94
N MET A 125 7.86 27.93 6.16
CA MET A 125 7.68 28.40 4.78
C MET A 125 7.48 29.91 4.72
N LYS A 126 6.58 30.47 5.55
CA LYS A 126 6.36 31.93 5.64
C LYS A 126 7.65 32.69 5.95
N TYR A 127 8.44 32.19 6.91
CA TYR A 127 9.68 32.84 7.32
C TYR A 127 10.78 32.71 6.28
N ALA A 128 10.89 31.56 5.60
CA ALA A 128 11.83 31.37 4.50
C ALA A 128 11.51 32.28 3.29
N LEU A 129 10.23 32.59 3.07
CA LEU A 129 9.78 33.47 1.99
C LEU A 129 9.89 34.96 2.31
N LYS A 130 9.83 35.36 3.59
CA LYS A 130 9.84 36.76 4.00
C LYS A 130 11.03 37.60 3.44
N PRO A 131 12.27 37.09 3.36
CA PRO A 131 13.39 37.82 2.78
C PRO A 131 13.31 38.03 1.26
N LEU A 132 12.48 37.27 0.55
CA LEU A 132 12.33 37.35 -0.92
C LEU A 132 11.37 38.48 -1.36
N GLY A 133 10.64 39.10 -0.43
CA GLY A 133 9.72 40.21 -0.69
C GLY A 133 8.53 39.85 -1.60
N ASP A 134 7.90 40.86 -2.23
CA ASP A 134 6.76 40.69 -3.16
C ASP A 134 7.18 40.18 -4.56
N THR A 135 8.38 39.61 -4.71
CA THR A 135 8.77 39.03 -6.00
C THR A 135 7.83 37.86 -6.31
N PRO A 136 7.26 37.77 -7.53
CA PRO A 136 6.42 36.64 -7.90
C PRO A 136 7.21 35.36 -7.67
N THR A 137 6.79 34.57 -6.69
CA THR A 137 7.37 33.28 -6.33
C THR A 137 6.95 32.23 -7.36
N SER A 138 7.30 32.46 -8.63
CA SER A 138 7.04 31.55 -9.75
C SER A 138 7.84 30.24 -9.68
N GLY A 139 8.29 29.84 -8.48
CA GLY A 139 9.07 28.62 -8.21
C GLY A 139 9.09 28.18 -6.74
N PHE A 140 8.18 28.68 -5.88
CA PHE A 140 8.13 28.33 -4.44
C PHE A 140 6.84 27.61 -4.03
N GLY A 141 6.08 27.05 -4.98
CA GLY A 141 4.91 26.25 -4.68
C GLY A 141 5.29 24.84 -4.24
N LEU A 142 4.95 24.46 -3.01
CA LEU A 142 5.13 23.11 -2.49
C LEU A 142 3.94 22.23 -2.88
N THR A 143 4.19 21.10 -3.55
CA THR A 143 3.16 20.08 -3.76
C THR A 143 3.26 19.02 -2.66
N VAL A 144 2.19 18.86 -1.89
CA VAL A 144 2.04 17.83 -0.86
C VAL A 144 1.16 16.71 -1.41
N ILE A 145 1.64 15.48 -1.37
CA ILE A 145 0.87 14.29 -1.77
C ILE A 145 0.57 13.45 -0.53
N ILE A 146 -0.71 13.13 -0.29
CA ILE A 146 -1.18 12.26 0.78
C ILE A 146 -1.94 11.08 0.16
N ASP A 147 -1.29 9.93 0.02
CA ASP A 147 -1.93 8.74 -0.57
C ASP A 147 -2.54 7.83 0.50
N GLY A 148 -3.76 7.35 0.29
CA GLY A 148 -4.40 6.33 1.13
C GLY A 148 -5.08 6.88 2.39
N LEU A 149 -5.80 8.00 2.31
CA LEU A 149 -6.51 8.56 3.48
C LEU A 149 -7.56 7.60 4.07
N ASP A 150 -8.11 6.69 3.24
CA ASP A 150 -8.98 5.59 3.68
C ASP A 150 -8.25 4.50 4.49
N GLU A 151 -6.92 4.58 4.61
CA GLU A 151 -6.14 3.69 5.47
C GLU A 151 -6.03 4.20 6.92
N CYS A 152 -6.49 5.42 7.21
CA CYS A 152 -6.60 5.93 8.57
C CYS A 152 -7.92 5.46 9.18
N HIS A 153 -7.85 4.49 10.09
CA HIS A 153 -9.04 3.84 10.67
C HIS A 153 -9.68 4.66 11.79
N ASP A 154 -8.95 5.61 12.38
CA ASP A 154 -9.48 6.53 13.37
C ASP A 154 -10.18 7.70 12.66
N GLU A 155 -11.50 7.75 12.79
CA GLU A 155 -12.36 8.81 12.23
C GLU A 155 -11.93 10.22 12.69
N GLN A 156 -11.50 10.37 13.94
CA GLN A 156 -11.05 11.67 14.46
C GLN A 156 -9.76 12.09 13.77
N ARG A 157 -8.80 11.16 13.62
CA ARG A 157 -7.55 11.44 12.91
C ARG A 157 -7.79 11.72 11.43
N GLN A 158 -8.70 11.00 10.77
CA GLN A 158 -9.07 11.27 9.39
C GLN A 158 -9.64 12.70 9.24
N ALA A 159 -10.48 13.13 10.19
CA ALA A 159 -10.97 14.50 10.25
C ALA A 159 -9.86 15.52 10.50
N ASP A 160 -8.92 15.23 11.42
CA ASP A 160 -7.77 16.08 11.71
C ASP A 160 -6.89 16.26 10.47
N ILE A 161 -6.61 15.19 9.71
CA ILE A 161 -5.87 15.26 8.45
C ILE A 161 -6.59 16.17 7.45
N LEU A 162 -7.91 16.02 7.29
CA LEU A 162 -8.71 16.87 6.38
C LEU A 162 -8.67 18.35 6.80
N ASN A 163 -8.68 18.64 8.10
CA ASN A 163 -8.51 20.00 8.62
C ASN A 163 -7.09 20.53 8.36
N THR A 164 -6.07 19.72 8.60
CA THR A 164 -4.67 20.05 8.30
C THR A 164 -4.46 20.37 6.81
N ILE A 165 -5.12 19.64 5.90
CA ILE A 165 -5.09 19.93 4.46
C ILE A 165 -5.62 21.35 4.18
N LEU A 166 -6.69 21.77 4.86
CA LEU A 166 -7.21 23.13 4.73
C LEU A 166 -6.23 24.19 5.24
N SER A 167 -5.58 23.92 6.37
CA SER A 167 -4.61 24.82 6.99
C SER A 167 -3.35 24.98 6.11
N LEU A 168 -2.88 23.92 5.46
CA LEU A 168 -1.79 23.98 4.48
C LEU A 168 -2.09 24.91 3.30
N VAL A 169 -3.32 24.89 2.79
CA VAL A 169 -3.72 25.70 1.62
C VAL A 169 -4.44 27.00 2.02
N ALA A 170 -4.36 27.40 3.29
CA ALA A 170 -5.05 28.58 3.79
C ALA A 170 -4.45 29.88 3.25
N ASP A 171 -3.12 29.93 3.09
CA ASP A 171 -2.38 31.09 2.61
C ASP A 171 -1.92 30.91 1.15
N PRO A 172 -2.57 31.58 0.17
CA PRO A 172 -2.21 31.48 -1.23
C PRO A 172 -0.79 31.96 -1.54
N MET A 173 -0.20 32.82 -0.69
CA MET A 173 1.16 33.34 -0.89
C MET A 173 2.23 32.26 -0.76
N LEU A 174 1.92 31.16 -0.06
CA LEU A 174 2.81 30.01 0.07
C LEU A 174 2.78 29.10 -1.16
N GLY A 175 1.78 29.24 -2.03
CA GLY A 175 1.64 28.42 -3.24
C GLY A 175 1.51 26.92 -2.94
N ILE A 176 1.14 26.52 -1.72
CA ILE A 176 1.02 25.11 -1.33
C ILE A 176 -0.18 24.51 -2.05
N ARG A 177 0.03 23.34 -2.66
CA ARG A 177 -1.01 22.50 -3.24
C ARG A 177 -1.02 21.16 -2.54
N VAL A 178 -2.20 20.57 -2.39
CA VAL A 178 -2.35 19.26 -1.76
C VAL A 178 -3.11 18.35 -2.70
N ALA A 179 -2.52 17.20 -3.04
CA ALA A 179 -3.21 16.11 -3.69
C ALA A 179 -3.40 14.97 -2.68
N PHE A 180 -4.61 14.47 -2.51
CA PHE A 180 -4.85 13.30 -1.68
C PHE A 180 -5.67 12.24 -2.41
N SER A 181 -5.52 10.98 -1.99
CA SER A 181 -6.32 9.85 -2.49
C SER A 181 -7.11 9.19 -1.37
N SER A 182 -8.33 8.77 -1.66
CA SER A 182 -9.18 8.08 -0.68
C SER A 182 -10.34 7.30 -1.31
N ARG A 183 -11.05 6.51 -0.50
CA ARG A 183 -12.40 6.01 -0.80
C ARG A 183 -13.43 7.06 -0.41
N ARG A 184 -14.65 6.95 -0.96
CA ARG A 184 -15.78 7.80 -0.56
C ARG A 184 -16.38 7.33 0.77
N GLU A 185 -15.61 7.49 1.83
CA GLU A 185 -16.06 7.26 3.21
C GLU A 185 -16.81 8.50 3.72
N PHE A 186 -17.61 8.30 4.78
CA PHE A 186 -18.56 9.32 5.24
C PHE A 186 -17.90 10.68 5.53
N LEU A 187 -16.76 10.69 6.24
CA LEU A 187 -16.07 11.93 6.60
C LEU A 187 -15.45 12.63 5.40
N VAL A 188 -14.83 11.87 4.49
CA VAL A 188 -14.24 12.42 3.26
C VAL A 188 -15.34 13.05 2.39
N GLU A 189 -16.45 12.33 2.18
CA GLU A 189 -17.60 12.82 1.43
C GLU A 189 -18.21 14.08 2.06
N ARG A 190 -18.34 14.09 3.39
CA ARG A 190 -18.83 15.25 4.15
C ARG A 190 -17.91 16.46 3.98
N SER A 191 -16.60 16.28 4.05
CA SER A 191 -15.62 17.36 3.88
C SER A 191 -15.58 17.89 2.45
N LEU A 192 -15.65 17.00 1.45
CA LEU A 192 -15.74 17.36 0.03
C LEU A 192 -16.98 18.20 -0.30
N LYS A 193 -18.12 17.91 0.33
CA LYS A 193 -19.36 18.70 0.19
C LYS A 193 -19.41 19.92 1.11
N GLY A 194 -18.58 19.94 2.15
CA GLY A 194 -18.53 20.98 3.17
C GLY A 194 -17.31 21.87 3.01
N SER A 195 -16.37 21.74 3.94
CA SER A 195 -15.22 22.64 4.12
C SER A 195 -14.28 22.70 2.91
N LEU A 196 -14.14 21.62 2.13
CA LEU A 196 -13.25 21.56 0.96
C LEU A 196 -13.93 22.02 -0.34
N SER A 197 -15.26 22.11 -0.38
CA SER A 197 -16.07 22.23 -1.61
C SER A 197 -15.67 23.38 -2.54
N THR A 198 -15.13 24.48 -2.01
CA THR A 198 -14.74 25.67 -2.76
C THR A 198 -13.27 25.70 -3.20
N LYS A 199 -12.47 24.71 -2.77
CA LYS A 199 -11.02 24.64 -2.97
C LYS A 199 -10.54 23.37 -3.68
N VAL A 200 -11.45 22.45 -4.01
CA VAL A 200 -11.11 21.09 -4.46
C VAL A 200 -11.48 20.81 -5.91
N VAL A 201 -10.56 20.20 -6.65
CA VAL A 201 -10.84 19.45 -7.88
C VAL A 201 -11.00 17.98 -7.51
N GLN A 202 -12.10 17.36 -7.95
CA GLN A 202 -12.36 15.95 -7.67
C GLN A 202 -12.20 15.13 -8.94
N ILE A 203 -11.41 14.05 -8.87
CA ILE A 203 -11.30 13.03 -9.91
C ILE A 203 -11.90 11.75 -9.36
N GLU A 204 -12.96 11.26 -10.00
CA GLU A 204 -13.62 10.02 -9.61
C GLU A 204 -13.20 8.88 -10.54
N LEU A 205 -12.58 7.84 -9.97
CA LEU A 205 -12.11 6.67 -10.72
C LEU A 205 -13.16 5.55 -10.83
N SER A 206 -14.26 5.63 -10.07
CA SER A 206 -15.40 4.71 -10.22
C SER A 206 -16.31 5.06 -11.41
N ASP A 207 -16.26 6.29 -11.89
CA ASP A 207 -17.08 6.71 -13.02
C ASP A 207 -16.52 6.17 -14.34
N ASP A 208 -17.42 5.73 -15.24
CA ASP A 208 -17.03 5.29 -16.59
C ASP A 208 -16.51 6.45 -17.47
N THR A 209 -16.53 7.69 -16.95
CA THR A 209 -15.92 8.88 -17.54
C THR A 209 -14.47 8.63 -17.98
N TYR A 210 -13.70 7.92 -17.17
CA TYR A 210 -12.30 7.59 -17.48
C TYR A 210 -12.10 6.21 -18.10
N ARG A 211 -13.20 5.52 -18.47
CA ARG A 211 -13.24 4.25 -19.20
C ARG A 211 -12.20 3.22 -18.71
N PRO A 212 -12.20 2.86 -17.41
CA PRO A 212 -11.18 1.98 -16.83
C PRO A 212 -11.05 0.64 -17.58
N SER A 213 -12.13 0.11 -18.13
CA SER A 213 -12.13 -1.14 -18.89
C SER A 213 -11.23 -1.10 -20.13
N VAL A 214 -11.16 0.04 -20.84
CA VAL A 214 -10.29 0.22 -22.02
C VAL A 214 -8.82 0.22 -21.58
N ASP A 215 -8.53 0.88 -20.47
CA ASP A 215 -7.18 0.93 -19.91
C ASP A 215 -6.74 -0.44 -19.38
N ILE A 216 -7.63 -1.19 -18.75
CA ILE A 216 -7.36 -2.57 -18.29
C ILE A 216 -7.09 -3.48 -19.49
N GLU A 217 -7.88 -3.42 -20.55
CA GLU A 217 -7.64 -4.21 -21.75
C GLU A 217 -6.26 -3.92 -22.36
N LYS A 218 -5.91 -2.63 -22.47
CA LYS A 218 -4.60 -2.21 -22.96
C LYS A 218 -3.46 -2.74 -22.09
N TYR A 219 -3.64 -2.67 -20.77
CA TYR A 219 -2.68 -3.19 -19.79
C TYR A 219 -2.53 -4.72 -19.91
N VAL A 220 -3.63 -5.48 -19.90
CA VAL A 220 -3.63 -6.95 -20.00
C VAL A 220 -2.98 -7.41 -21.30
N ARG A 221 -3.38 -6.82 -22.43
CA ARG A 221 -2.83 -7.15 -23.73
C ARG A 221 -1.33 -6.86 -23.82
N GLY A 222 -0.92 -5.71 -23.30
CA GLY A 222 0.47 -5.28 -23.32
C GLY A 222 1.37 -6.17 -22.44
N GLU A 223 0.91 -6.51 -21.23
CA GLU A 223 1.66 -7.40 -20.33
C GLU A 223 1.72 -8.85 -20.84
N LEU A 224 0.63 -9.39 -21.38
CA LEU A 224 0.68 -10.71 -22.01
C LEU A 224 1.63 -10.71 -23.21
N GLU A 225 1.62 -9.68 -24.05
CA GLU A 225 2.60 -9.58 -25.14
C GLU A 225 4.05 -9.49 -24.61
N ARG A 226 4.30 -8.75 -23.53
CA ARG A 226 5.62 -8.71 -22.87
C ARG A 226 6.04 -10.10 -22.40
N ILE A 227 5.17 -10.79 -21.65
CA ILE A 227 5.41 -12.15 -21.16
C ILE A 227 5.71 -13.10 -22.33
N ARG A 228 5.02 -12.92 -23.46
CA ARG A 228 5.24 -13.74 -24.67
C ARG A 228 6.66 -13.58 -25.18
N VAL A 229 7.07 -12.33 -25.37
CA VAL A 229 8.37 -11.97 -25.93
C VAL A 229 9.50 -12.40 -24.99
N GLU A 230 9.30 -12.28 -23.68
CA GLU A 230 10.36 -12.55 -22.69
C GLU A 230 10.48 -14.03 -22.31
N LEU A 231 9.36 -14.76 -22.18
CA LEU A 231 9.36 -16.11 -21.61
C LEU A 231 9.04 -17.21 -22.63
N ILE A 232 8.29 -16.92 -23.69
CA ILE A 232 7.88 -17.89 -24.72
C ILE A 232 8.01 -17.33 -26.15
N PRO A 233 9.20 -16.83 -26.55
CA PRO A 233 9.39 -16.08 -27.80
C PRO A 233 9.07 -16.90 -29.06
N ASP A 234 9.18 -18.23 -28.98
CA ASP A 234 8.88 -19.15 -30.08
C ASP A 234 7.38 -19.24 -30.41
N ILE A 235 6.51 -18.77 -29.51
CA ILE A 235 5.07 -18.77 -29.72
C ILE A 235 4.66 -17.54 -30.54
N PRO A 236 4.02 -17.72 -31.72
CA PRO A 236 3.58 -16.60 -32.54
C PRO A 236 2.55 -15.73 -31.82
N LYS A 237 2.62 -14.41 -32.03
CA LYS A 237 1.65 -13.43 -31.50
C LYS A 237 0.18 -13.77 -31.81
N LYS A 238 -0.10 -14.42 -32.94
CA LYS A 238 -1.46 -14.84 -33.31
C LYS A 238 -1.98 -16.02 -32.49
N ALA A 239 -1.09 -16.79 -31.87
CA ALA A 239 -1.42 -17.97 -31.10
C ALA A 239 -1.53 -17.68 -29.60
N TRP A 240 -0.89 -16.61 -29.12
CA TRP A 240 -0.91 -16.24 -27.71
C TRP A 240 -0.59 -14.76 -27.52
N PRO A 241 -1.30 -14.03 -26.63
CA PRO A 241 -2.60 -14.43 -26.07
C PRO A 241 -3.69 -14.44 -27.16
N VAL A 242 -4.72 -15.27 -27.00
CA VAL A 242 -5.91 -15.20 -27.86
C VAL A 242 -6.81 -14.08 -27.37
N GLU A 243 -7.54 -13.39 -28.26
CA GLU A 243 -8.44 -12.29 -27.90
C GLU A 243 -9.49 -12.67 -26.85
N THR A 244 -9.96 -13.91 -26.86
CA THR A 244 -10.88 -14.45 -25.85
C THR A 244 -10.25 -14.53 -24.47
N ASP A 245 -8.95 -14.79 -24.38
CA ASP A 245 -8.23 -14.87 -23.11
C ASP A 245 -8.11 -13.47 -22.48
N VAL A 246 -7.80 -12.47 -23.32
CA VAL A 246 -7.75 -11.06 -22.90
C VAL A 246 -9.12 -10.62 -22.40
N ALA A 247 -10.18 -10.90 -23.17
CA ALA A 247 -11.55 -10.54 -22.81
C ALA A 247 -11.98 -11.15 -21.47
N ALA A 248 -11.70 -12.44 -21.22
CA ALA A 248 -12.07 -13.11 -19.98
C ALA A 248 -11.42 -12.49 -18.73
N ILE A 249 -10.12 -12.13 -18.81
CA ILE A 249 -9.43 -11.44 -17.71
C ILE A 249 -10.03 -10.04 -17.50
N CYS A 250 -10.31 -9.31 -18.58
CA CYS A 250 -10.87 -7.96 -18.49
C CYS A 250 -12.29 -7.95 -17.89
N GLU A 251 -13.14 -8.90 -18.31
CA GLU A 251 -14.49 -9.07 -17.79
C GLU A 251 -14.46 -9.40 -16.29
N THR A 252 -13.62 -10.36 -15.88
CA THR A 252 -13.47 -10.73 -14.46
C THR A 252 -12.88 -9.60 -13.61
N SER A 253 -12.14 -8.68 -14.22
CA SER A 253 -11.56 -7.54 -13.52
C SER A 253 -12.59 -6.49 -13.09
N SER A 254 -13.79 -6.49 -13.69
CA SER A 254 -14.90 -5.59 -13.33
C SER A 254 -14.49 -4.11 -13.13
N GLY A 255 -13.65 -3.59 -14.04
CA GLY A 255 -13.17 -2.21 -13.98
C GLY A 255 -12.06 -1.93 -12.94
N GLN A 256 -11.57 -2.94 -12.22
CA GLN A 256 -10.52 -2.82 -11.21
C GLN A 256 -9.19 -3.43 -11.68
N PHE A 257 -8.09 -2.69 -11.57
CA PHE A 257 -6.75 -3.17 -11.95
C PHE A 257 -6.20 -4.25 -11.03
N LEU A 258 -6.72 -4.37 -9.81
CA LEU A 258 -6.19 -5.29 -8.80
C LEU A 258 -6.24 -6.75 -9.26
N PHE A 259 -7.36 -7.19 -9.84
CA PHE A 259 -7.48 -8.54 -10.40
C PHE A 259 -6.52 -8.75 -11.56
N ALA A 260 -6.60 -7.90 -12.60
CA ALA A 260 -5.74 -7.99 -13.78
C ALA A 260 -4.26 -8.04 -13.40
N SER A 261 -3.80 -7.12 -12.54
CA SER A 261 -2.40 -7.05 -12.13
C SER A 261 -1.94 -8.27 -11.34
N THR A 262 -2.80 -8.80 -10.45
CA THR A 262 -2.50 -10.01 -9.67
C THR A 262 -2.45 -11.25 -10.57
N ALA A 263 -3.40 -11.38 -11.50
CA ALA A 263 -3.45 -12.46 -12.48
C ALA A 263 -2.23 -12.44 -13.40
N LEU A 264 -1.84 -11.27 -13.91
CA LEU A 264 -0.67 -11.11 -14.77
C LEU A 264 0.64 -11.39 -14.03
N LYS A 265 0.79 -10.91 -12.78
CA LYS A 265 1.94 -11.28 -11.92
C LYS A 265 2.02 -12.78 -11.67
N TYR A 266 0.87 -13.45 -11.56
CA TYR A 266 0.82 -14.90 -11.41
C TYR A 266 1.27 -15.62 -12.69
N ILE A 267 0.85 -15.13 -13.86
CA ILE A 267 1.23 -15.69 -15.17
C ILE A 267 2.73 -15.43 -15.46
N ASP A 268 3.23 -14.26 -15.10
CA ASP A 268 4.63 -13.85 -15.27
C ASP A 268 5.55 -14.53 -14.24
N CYS A 269 5.84 -15.81 -14.47
CA CYS A 269 6.70 -16.58 -13.60
C CYS A 269 7.74 -17.34 -14.41
N ARG A 270 9.01 -17.01 -14.16
CA ARG A 270 10.15 -17.64 -14.84
C ARG A 270 10.35 -19.11 -14.48
N ALA A 271 9.82 -19.55 -13.33
CA ALA A 271 9.97 -20.91 -12.83
C ALA A 271 8.91 -21.88 -13.36
N ASP A 272 7.94 -21.42 -14.16
CA ASP A 272 6.83 -22.24 -14.65
C ASP A 272 6.37 -21.79 -16.06
N ASP A 273 5.55 -22.62 -16.72
CA ASP A 273 5.05 -22.34 -18.06
C ASP A 273 3.91 -21.28 -18.04
N PRO A 274 4.10 -20.08 -18.66
CA PRO A 274 3.08 -19.03 -18.72
C PRO A 274 1.80 -19.48 -19.42
N ILE A 275 1.88 -20.38 -20.40
CA ILE A 275 0.70 -20.88 -21.13
C ILE A 275 -0.18 -21.69 -20.18
N ARG A 276 0.44 -22.57 -19.39
CA ARG A 276 -0.27 -23.35 -18.37
C ARG A 276 -0.87 -22.47 -17.28
N ARG A 277 -0.14 -21.43 -16.82
CA ARG A 277 -0.65 -20.50 -15.79
C ARG A 277 -1.80 -19.65 -16.31
N LEU A 278 -1.73 -19.15 -17.55
CA LEU A 278 -2.87 -18.45 -18.17
C LEU A 278 -4.11 -19.34 -18.22
N LYS A 279 -3.98 -20.60 -18.68
CA LYS A 279 -5.11 -21.54 -18.69
C LYS A 279 -5.72 -21.77 -17.30
N GLN A 280 -4.94 -21.68 -16.23
CA GLN A 280 -5.47 -21.79 -14.87
C GLN A 280 -6.20 -20.53 -14.44
N VAL A 281 -5.64 -19.35 -14.71
CA VAL A 281 -6.33 -18.07 -14.47
C VAL A 281 -7.67 -18.06 -15.20
N LEU A 282 -7.71 -18.47 -16.47
CA LEU A 282 -8.96 -18.55 -17.25
C LEU A 282 -9.96 -19.54 -16.65
N LYS A 283 -9.50 -20.70 -16.14
CA LYS A 283 -10.39 -21.60 -15.40
C LYS A 283 -10.99 -20.91 -14.18
N TRP A 284 -10.21 -20.13 -13.44
CA TRP A 284 -10.70 -19.39 -12.27
C TRP A 284 -11.67 -18.28 -12.65
N CYS A 285 -11.46 -17.60 -13.79
CA CYS A 285 -12.43 -16.65 -14.35
C CYS A 285 -13.78 -17.31 -14.67
N HIS A 286 -13.79 -18.56 -15.12
CA HIS A 286 -15.01 -19.28 -15.52
C HIS A 286 -15.62 -20.17 -14.43
N THR A 287 -15.00 -20.28 -13.26
CA THR A 287 -15.51 -21.15 -12.19
C THR A 287 -16.52 -20.37 -11.35
N PRO A 288 -17.83 -20.70 -11.38
CA PRO A 288 -18.77 -20.16 -10.41
C PRO A 288 -18.33 -20.58 -9.00
N SER A 289 -18.28 -19.62 -8.07
CA SER A 289 -17.86 -19.87 -6.70
C SER A 289 -18.75 -20.93 -6.03
N ARG A 290 -18.19 -21.73 -5.11
CA ARG A 290 -18.90 -22.82 -4.41
C ARG A 290 -20.21 -22.38 -3.73
N ASP A 291 -20.36 -21.10 -3.40
CA ASP A 291 -21.57 -20.53 -2.79
C ASP A 291 -22.82 -20.62 -3.67
N GLU A 292 -22.69 -20.73 -4.99
CA GLU A 292 -23.84 -20.95 -5.89
C GLU A 292 -24.49 -22.33 -5.72
N ARG A 293 -23.81 -23.29 -5.08
CA ARG A 293 -24.34 -24.64 -4.86
C ARG A 293 -25.09 -24.80 -3.54
N ILE A 294 -25.09 -23.80 -2.64
CA ILE A 294 -25.62 -23.97 -1.29
C ILE A 294 -26.89 -23.14 -1.01
N THR A 295 -27.19 -22.05 -1.73
CA THR A 295 -28.39 -21.24 -1.41
C THR A 295 -29.38 -21.16 -2.57
N GLY A 296 -30.33 -22.09 -2.57
CA GLY A 296 -31.57 -21.97 -3.35
C GLY A 296 -32.56 -20.93 -2.80
N THR A 297 -32.24 -20.20 -1.73
CA THR A 297 -33.12 -19.20 -1.10
C THR A 297 -32.31 -18.25 -0.22
N ASP A 298 -31.50 -17.35 -0.78
CA ASP A 298 -31.14 -16.10 -0.09
C ASP A 298 -30.67 -15.04 -1.10
N VAL A 299 -31.46 -13.97 -1.25
CA VAL A 299 -31.26 -12.84 -2.16
C VAL A 299 -30.17 -11.87 -1.63
N ARG A 300 -29.17 -12.38 -0.90
CA ARG A 300 -28.07 -11.59 -0.31
C ARG A 300 -26.67 -11.98 -0.79
N ALA A 301 -26.54 -13.04 -1.59
CA ALA A 301 -25.24 -13.52 -2.07
C ALA A 301 -24.60 -12.64 -3.19
N ASP A 302 -25.18 -11.49 -3.50
CA ASP A 302 -24.66 -10.48 -4.44
C ASP A 302 -23.79 -9.41 -3.75
N GLU A 303 -23.47 -9.55 -2.46
CA GLU A 303 -22.98 -8.45 -1.61
C GLU A 303 -21.45 -8.33 -1.41
N ASN A 304 -20.60 -9.28 -1.86
CA ASN A 304 -19.13 -9.13 -1.70
C ASN A 304 -18.46 -8.54 -2.96
N PRO A 305 -18.06 -7.25 -2.96
CA PRO A 305 -17.40 -6.61 -4.11
C PRO A 305 -15.98 -7.15 -4.38
N PHE A 306 -15.42 -7.93 -3.46
CA PHE A 306 -14.10 -8.56 -3.58
C PHE A 306 -14.15 -10.00 -4.08
N ARG A 307 -15.34 -10.56 -4.38
CA ARG A 307 -15.51 -11.98 -4.75
C ARG A 307 -14.55 -12.47 -5.84
N GLY A 308 -14.37 -11.68 -6.90
CA GLY A 308 -13.48 -12.05 -8.01
C GLY A 308 -12.01 -12.14 -7.59
N ILE A 309 -11.54 -11.18 -6.80
CA ILE A 309 -10.15 -11.15 -6.33
C ILE A 309 -9.90 -12.19 -5.21
N ASP A 310 -10.87 -12.39 -4.32
CA ASP A 310 -10.78 -13.38 -3.24
C ASP A 310 -10.69 -14.81 -3.79
N SER A 311 -11.47 -15.11 -4.84
CA SER A 311 -11.38 -16.38 -5.56
C SER A 311 -9.99 -16.59 -6.18
N LEU A 312 -9.39 -15.53 -6.75
CA LEU A 312 -8.04 -15.58 -7.29
C LEU A 312 -6.99 -15.82 -6.20
N TYR A 313 -7.06 -15.09 -5.08
CA TYR A 313 -6.17 -15.29 -3.92
C TYR A 313 -6.23 -16.71 -3.40
N ARG A 314 -7.44 -17.22 -3.16
CA ARG A 314 -7.68 -18.58 -2.71
C ARG A 314 -7.10 -19.60 -3.69
N SER A 315 -7.32 -19.42 -4.98
CA SER A 315 -6.85 -20.36 -6.00
C SER A 315 -5.33 -20.40 -6.09
N ILE A 316 -4.66 -19.25 -5.93
CA ILE A 316 -3.20 -19.17 -5.85
C ILE A 316 -2.69 -19.89 -4.59
N ILE A 317 -3.30 -19.66 -3.43
CA ILE A 317 -2.93 -20.33 -2.17
C ILE A 317 -3.09 -21.85 -2.29
N ILE A 318 -4.23 -22.34 -2.78
CA ILE A 318 -4.50 -23.78 -2.92
C ILE A 318 -3.45 -24.42 -3.83
N ARG A 319 -3.11 -23.76 -4.96
CA ARG A 319 -2.10 -24.30 -5.87
C ARG A 319 -0.71 -24.31 -5.23
N ALA A 320 -0.31 -23.23 -4.58
CA ALA A 320 0.98 -23.14 -3.90
C ALA A 320 1.08 -24.22 -2.80
N ALA A 321 0.02 -24.41 -2.03
CA ALA A 321 -0.07 -25.43 -0.99
C ALA A 321 0.00 -26.85 -1.56
N SER A 322 -0.67 -27.14 -2.68
CA SER A 322 -0.59 -28.45 -3.34
C SER A 322 0.85 -28.78 -3.80
N LYS A 323 1.63 -27.78 -4.19
CA LYS A 323 3.05 -27.97 -4.53
C LYS A 323 3.95 -28.14 -3.30
N ALA A 324 3.66 -27.41 -2.21
CA ALA A 324 4.45 -27.45 -0.98
C ALA A 324 4.16 -28.68 -0.10
N TYR A 325 2.89 -29.08 0.00
CA TYR A 325 2.39 -30.10 0.94
C TYR A 325 1.76 -31.31 0.25
N GLY A 326 1.74 -31.36 -1.09
CA GLY A 326 1.15 -32.46 -1.85
C GLY A 326 -0.37 -32.52 -1.73
N ASP A 327 -0.91 -33.71 -1.45
CA ASP A 327 -2.35 -33.95 -1.31
C ASP A 327 -2.86 -33.76 0.15
N ASP A 328 -2.11 -33.06 1.01
CA ASP A 328 -2.58 -32.71 2.36
C ASP A 328 -3.81 -31.80 2.27
N GLU A 329 -4.96 -32.30 2.73
CA GLU A 329 -6.23 -31.58 2.78
C GLU A 329 -6.10 -30.26 3.56
N ASN A 330 -5.25 -30.22 4.59
CA ASN A 330 -5.00 -29.02 5.39
C ASN A 330 -3.83 -28.18 4.86
N GLY A 331 -3.19 -28.58 3.77
CA GLY A 331 -2.06 -27.87 3.16
C GLY A 331 -2.33 -26.38 2.92
N PRO A 332 -3.49 -25.99 2.35
CA PRO A 332 -3.84 -24.58 2.15
C PRO A 332 -3.89 -23.77 3.46
N GLN A 333 -4.51 -24.32 4.51
CA GLN A 333 -4.56 -23.68 5.83
C GLN A 333 -3.17 -23.60 6.46
N ARG A 334 -2.34 -24.64 6.34
CA ARG A 334 -0.94 -24.61 6.79
C ARG A 334 -0.14 -23.51 6.09
N LEU A 335 -0.35 -23.32 4.79
CA LEU A 335 0.33 -22.27 4.03
C LEU A 335 -0.12 -20.87 4.50
N VAL A 336 -1.42 -20.68 4.73
CA VAL A 336 -1.95 -19.43 5.29
C VAL A 336 -1.39 -19.19 6.68
N HIS A 337 -1.39 -20.20 7.54
CA HIS A 337 -0.81 -20.15 8.88
C HIS A 337 0.65 -19.68 8.84
N PHE A 338 1.44 -20.35 8.00
CA PHE A 338 2.84 -20.04 7.79
C PHE A 338 3.06 -18.59 7.31
N LEU A 339 2.31 -18.17 6.29
CA LEU A 339 2.37 -16.81 5.76
C LEU A 339 1.98 -15.78 6.83
N TRP A 340 0.94 -16.07 7.62
CA TRP A 340 0.44 -15.14 8.63
C TRP A 340 1.40 -14.97 9.79
N MET A 341 2.07 -16.05 10.22
CA MET A 341 3.17 -15.99 11.19
C MET A 341 4.33 -15.11 10.72
N ILE A 342 4.72 -15.23 9.45
CA ILE A 342 5.79 -14.42 8.85
C ILE A 342 5.43 -12.93 8.89
N LEU A 343 4.18 -12.60 8.57
CA LEU A 343 3.70 -11.22 8.59
C LEU A 343 3.65 -10.66 10.03
N HIS A 344 3.22 -11.45 11.01
CA HIS A 344 3.24 -11.07 12.43
C HIS A 344 4.66 -10.80 12.93
N LEU A 345 5.59 -11.72 12.66
CA LEU A 345 6.99 -11.57 13.05
C LEU A 345 7.66 -10.32 12.47
N ARG A 346 7.23 -9.89 11.28
CA ARG A 346 7.74 -8.66 10.66
C ARG A 346 7.33 -7.40 11.43
N ASN A 347 6.13 -7.36 12.00
CA ASN A 347 5.60 -6.16 12.65
C ASN A 347 6.15 -5.98 14.07
N ASP A 348 6.31 -7.08 14.81
CA ASP A 348 6.76 -7.03 16.21
C ASP A 348 8.29 -6.81 16.31
N MET A 349 9.03 -7.10 15.25
CA MET A 349 10.49 -7.03 15.23
C MET A 349 10.98 -5.78 14.50
N GLU A 350 10.98 -4.62 15.18
CA GLU A 350 11.81 -3.46 14.79
C GLU A 350 13.33 -3.72 14.98
N ILE A 351 13.77 -4.97 14.90
CA ILE A 351 15.11 -5.42 15.29
C ILE A 351 15.96 -5.68 14.04
N TRP A 352 17.05 -4.93 13.94
CA TRP A 352 18.09 -4.98 12.90
C TRP A 352 18.99 -6.22 13.00
N ILE A 353 18.41 -7.42 12.96
CA ILE A 353 19.17 -8.67 12.74
C ILE A 353 18.80 -9.18 11.35
N SER A 354 19.74 -9.83 10.67
CA SER A 354 19.56 -10.52 9.38
C SER A 354 18.27 -11.38 9.39
N GLN A 355 17.16 -10.77 8.93
CA GLN A 355 15.78 -11.18 9.26
C GLN A 355 15.47 -12.61 8.83
N LEU A 356 16.01 -13.02 7.68
CA LEU A 356 15.67 -14.32 7.09
C LEU A 356 16.17 -15.51 7.92
N ALA A 357 17.44 -15.50 8.34
CA ALA A 357 18.03 -16.62 9.07
C ALA A 357 17.45 -16.77 10.48
N ALA A 358 17.09 -15.65 11.12
CA ALA A 358 16.42 -15.65 12.41
C ALA A 358 14.98 -16.20 12.29
N MET A 359 14.24 -15.79 11.25
CA MET A 359 12.90 -16.31 10.96
C MET A 359 12.93 -17.80 10.63
N GLU A 360 13.85 -18.24 9.76
CA GLU A 360 14.04 -19.65 9.44
C GLU A 360 14.39 -20.45 10.69
N ALA A 361 15.32 -19.97 11.51
CA ALA A 361 15.65 -20.62 12.78
C ALA A 361 14.44 -20.71 13.71
N LEU A 362 13.69 -19.61 13.90
CA LEU A 362 12.50 -19.56 14.75
C LEU A 362 11.43 -20.56 14.31
N LEU A 363 11.19 -20.64 13.00
CA LEU A 363 10.22 -21.53 12.37
C LEU A 363 10.75 -22.98 12.19
N PHE A 364 11.95 -23.28 12.70
CA PHE A 364 12.64 -24.58 12.54
C PHE A 364 12.83 -25.01 11.07
N LEU A 365 13.06 -24.05 10.18
CA LEU A 365 13.32 -24.24 8.77
C LEU A 365 14.82 -24.37 8.49
N GLU A 366 15.17 -25.06 7.40
CA GLU A 366 16.52 -25.06 6.87
C GLU A 366 16.81 -23.75 6.10
N PRO A 367 18.08 -23.33 6.00
CA PRO A 367 18.44 -22.14 5.23
C PRO A 367 17.89 -22.18 3.79
N GLY A 368 17.12 -21.16 3.42
CA GLY A 368 16.50 -21.01 2.11
C GLY A 368 15.14 -21.69 1.93
N ASP A 369 14.64 -22.44 2.93
CA ASP A 369 13.28 -22.99 2.90
C ASP A 369 12.25 -21.87 2.83
N LEU A 370 12.41 -20.79 3.58
CA LEU A 370 11.42 -19.71 3.67
C LEU A 370 11.13 -19.12 2.28
N ILE A 371 12.18 -18.82 1.53
CA ILE A 371 12.08 -18.27 0.18
C ILE A 371 11.42 -19.30 -0.75
N ARG A 372 11.81 -20.58 -0.67
CA ARG A 372 11.22 -21.65 -1.49
C ARG A 372 9.72 -21.81 -1.26
N HIS A 373 9.26 -21.71 -0.01
CA HIS A 373 7.83 -21.79 0.31
C HIS A 373 7.04 -20.56 -0.18
N LEU A 374 7.67 -19.39 -0.25
CA LEU A 374 7.02 -18.15 -0.71
C LEU A 374 7.11 -17.93 -2.22
N GLU A 375 7.96 -18.67 -2.94
CA GLU A 375 8.20 -18.49 -4.38
C GLU A 375 6.92 -18.67 -5.22
N ASP A 376 6.10 -19.67 -4.90
CA ASP A 376 4.82 -19.93 -5.57
C ASP A 376 3.74 -18.89 -5.23
N LEU A 377 3.96 -18.08 -4.19
CA LEU A 377 3.14 -16.93 -3.80
C LEU A 377 3.70 -15.59 -4.28
N SER A 378 4.70 -15.58 -5.16
CA SER A 378 5.36 -14.36 -5.67
C SER A 378 4.43 -13.31 -6.31
N SER A 379 3.24 -13.71 -6.77
CA SER A 379 2.22 -12.77 -7.24
C SER A 379 1.48 -12.03 -6.13
N LEU A 380 1.52 -12.57 -4.90
CA LEU A 380 0.86 -12.04 -3.70
C LEU A 380 1.86 -11.45 -2.70
N VAL A 381 3.04 -12.05 -2.61
CA VAL A 381 4.12 -11.69 -1.69
C VAL A 381 5.26 -11.03 -2.47
N ARG A 382 5.75 -9.91 -1.95
CA ARG A 382 6.95 -9.21 -2.41
C ARG A 382 8.15 -9.72 -1.63
N LEU A 383 9.18 -10.13 -2.35
CA LEU A 383 10.48 -10.50 -1.80
C LEU A 383 11.53 -9.51 -2.31
N GLY A 384 11.96 -8.57 -1.47
CA GLY A 384 12.95 -7.55 -1.83
C GLY A 384 14.34 -7.86 -1.27
N ARG A 385 15.36 -7.94 -2.12
CA ARG A 385 16.78 -7.91 -1.69
C ARG A 385 17.23 -6.45 -1.66
N ASN A 386 17.58 -5.91 -0.49
CA ASN A 386 18.26 -4.62 -0.45
C ASN A 386 19.74 -4.80 -0.79
N GLU A 387 20.20 -4.17 -1.88
CA GLU A 387 21.62 -4.13 -2.22
C GLU A 387 22.37 -3.32 -1.16
N GLY A 388 23.05 -4.02 -0.24
CA GLY A 388 23.84 -3.43 0.85
C GLY A 388 23.65 -4.09 2.21
N TYR A 389 22.53 -4.79 2.42
CA TYR A 389 22.25 -5.51 3.67
C TYR A 389 21.72 -6.92 3.38
N THR A 390 22.02 -7.90 4.25
CA THR A 390 21.42 -9.25 4.24
C THR A 390 19.96 -9.26 4.73
N VAL A 391 19.21 -8.20 4.45
CA VAL A 391 17.82 -8.02 4.86
C VAL A 391 16.94 -8.24 3.63
N MET A 392 16.12 -9.28 3.71
CA MET A 392 15.05 -9.56 2.76
C MET A 392 13.77 -8.93 3.28
N ASP A 393 13.23 -7.93 2.60
CA ASP A 393 11.90 -7.38 2.92
C ASP A 393 10.83 -8.32 2.35
N ILE A 394 10.14 -9.01 3.26
CA ILE A 394 8.97 -9.84 2.93
C ILE A 394 7.74 -8.98 3.17
N GLY A 395 7.05 -8.60 2.11
CA GLY A 395 5.82 -7.80 2.19
C GLY A 395 4.71 -8.38 1.33
N LEU A 396 3.54 -7.77 1.35
CA LEU A 396 2.47 -8.11 0.42
C LEU A 396 2.44 -7.09 -0.72
N HIS A 397 2.12 -7.52 -1.93
CA HIS A 397 1.99 -6.61 -3.08
C HIS A 397 0.83 -5.65 -2.91
N HIS A 398 -0.25 -6.09 -2.27
CA HIS A 398 -1.48 -5.32 -2.13
C HIS A 398 -2.10 -5.55 -0.75
N LYS A 399 -2.54 -4.45 -0.11
CA LYS A 399 -3.31 -4.47 1.14
C LYS A 399 -4.56 -5.33 1.05
N SER A 400 -5.24 -5.37 -0.10
CA SER A 400 -6.43 -6.20 -0.27
C SER A 400 -6.20 -7.70 0.00
N PHE A 401 -4.98 -8.21 -0.21
CA PHE A 401 -4.64 -9.59 0.15
C PHE A 401 -4.39 -9.76 1.66
N HIS A 402 -3.82 -8.75 2.31
CA HIS A 402 -3.79 -8.71 3.77
C HIS A 402 -5.20 -8.76 4.36
N ASP A 403 -6.08 -7.87 3.87
CA ASP A 403 -7.47 -7.78 4.30
C ASP A 403 -8.22 -9.08 4.03
N PHE A 404 -7.88 -9.81 2.95
CA PHE A 404 -8.42 -11.14 2.68
C PHE A 404 -8.02 -12.14 3.78
N LEU A 405 -6.76 -12.16 4.20
CA LEU A 405 -6.27 -13.08 5.23
C LEU A 405 -6.83 -12.76 6.63
N HIS A 406 -7.04 -11.48 6.93
CA HIS A 406 -7.56 -10.99 8.22
C HIS A 406 -9.09 -11.07 8.34
N ASP A 407 -9.83 -11.11 7.23
CA ASP A 407 -11.30 -11.14 7.26
C ASP A 407 -11.82 -12.56 7.05
N ALA A 408 -12.40 -13.16 8.10
CA ALA A 408 -12.99 -14.49 8.06
C ALA A 408 -14.09 -14.62 6.98
N SER A 409 -14.83 -13.54 6.69
CA SER A 409 -15.87 -13.54 5.66
C SER A 409 -15.30 -13.57 4.23
N ARG A 410 -14.07 -13.09 4.04
CA ARG A 410 -13.36 -13.13 2.76
C ARG A 410 -12.53 -14.40 2.59
N CYS A 411 -11.74 -14.76 3.61
CA CYS A 411 -10.85 -15.93 3.57
C CYS A 411 -11.62 -17.27 3.63
N GLY A 412 -12.77 -17.27 4.31
CA GLY A 412 -13.60 -18.45 4.50
C GLY A 412 -12.91 -19.51 5.36
N ASP A 413 -12.93 -20.76 4.88
CA ASP A 413 -12.32 -21.93 5.54
C ASP A 413 -10.79 -21.88 5.65
N LEU A 414 -10.11 -20.94 4.96
CA LEU A 414 -8.67 -20.74 5.12
C LEU A 414 -8.31 -19.76 6.24
N TYR A 415 -9.30 -19.09 6.83
CA TYR A 415 -9.08 -18.08 7.85
C TYR A 415 -8.41 -18.64 9.10
N ILE A 416 -7.44 -17.89 9.63
CA ILE A 416 -6.79 -18.18 10.90
C ILE A 416 -6.72 -16.87 11.68
N GLY A 417 -7.31 -16.85 12.89
CA GLY A 417 -7.34 -15.64 13.71
C GLY A 417 -6.00 -15.31 14.36
N ASP A 418 -5.74 -14.02 14.57
CA ASP A 418 -4.47 -13.51 15.10
C ASP A 418 -4.12 -14.09 16.47
N THR A 419 -5.11 -14.34 17.33
CA THR A 419 -4.88 -14.95 18.65
C THR A 419 -4.27 -16.35 18.54
N VAL A 420 -4.67 -17.13 17.54
CA VAL A 420 -4.11 -18.46 17.29
C VAL A 420 -2.64 -18.33 16.89
N ILE A 421 -2.35 -17.38 16.01
CA ILE A 421 -1.03 -17.16 15.44
C ILE A 421 -0.06 -16.61 16.49
N ALA A 422 -0.51 -15.66 17.31
CA ALA A 422 0.25 -15.15 18.44
C ALA A 422 0.57 -16.28 19.44
N LEU A 423 -0.40 -17.15 19.75
CA LEU A 423 -0.18 -18.29 20.64
C LEU A 423 0.86 -19.26 20.08
N ASP A 424 0.76 -19.60 18.79
CA ASP A 424 1.69 -20.53 18.15
C ASP A 424 3.11 -19.94 18.04
N LEU A 425 3.24 -18.64 17.79
CA LEU A 425 4.52 -17.93 17.88
C LEU A 425 5.09 -17.97 19.30
N CYS A 426 4.28 -17.74 20.33
CA CYS A 426 4.72 -17.87 21.73
C CYS A 426 5.20 -19.30 22.06
N ILE A 427 4.52 -20.32 21.54
CA ILE A 427 4.92 -21.72 21.70
C ILE A 427 6.28 -21.96 21.05
N LEU A 428 6.51 -21.50 19.82
CA LEU A 428 7.79 -21.65 19.13
C LEU A 428 8.94 -20.95 19.87
N CYS A 429 8.73 -19.70 20.30
CA CYS A 429 9.70 -18.96 21.12
C CYS A 429 10.06 -19.76 22.39
N THR A 430 9.05 -20.32 23.08
CA THR A 430 9.25 -21.15 24.27
C THR A 430 10.08 -22.40 23.97
N GLN A 431 9.81 -23.08 22.84
CA GLN A 431 10.58 -24.25 22.41
C GLN A 431 12.05 -23.92 22.16
N HIS A 432 12.34 -22.76 21.55
CA HIS A 432 13.71 -22.27 21.37
C HIS A 432 14.41 -21.99 22.69
N ILE A 433 13.74 -21.32 23.62
CA ILE A 433 14.25 -21.05 24.97
C ILE A 433 14.58 -22.37 25.69
N LEU A 434 13.67 -23.36 25.64
CA LEU A 434 13.89 -24.66 26.25
C LEU A 434 15.06 -25.42 25.60
N LYS A 435 15.22 -25.34 24.27
CA LYS A 435 16.34 -25.96 23.55
C LYS A 435 17.67 -25.31 23.92
N ALA A 436 17.71 -23.99 24.01
CA ALA A 436 18.87 -23.24 24.47
C ALA A 436 19.22 -23.57 25.94
N SER A 437 18.21 -23.73 26.80
CA SER A 437 18.36 -24.18 28.19
C SER A 437 19.05 -25.54 28.28
N LYS A 438 18.53 -26.53 27.55
CA LYS A 438 19.08 -27.89 27.54
C LYS A 438 20.50 -27.94 27.00
N ALA A 439 20.85 -27.04 26.07
CA ALA A 439 22.20 -26.92 25.52
C ALA A 439 23.18 -26.15 26.42
N GLY A 440 22.76 -25.67 27.60
CA GLY A 440 23.59 -24.86 28.49
C GLY A 440 23.95 -23.48 27.92
N LYS A 441 23.18 -22.98 26.94
CA LYS A 441 23.46 -21.74 26.21
C LYS A 441 22.69 -20.51 26.76
N LEU A 442 21.83 -20.69 27.77
CA LEU A 442 21.06 -19.60 28.36
C LEU A 442 21.91 -18.54 29.09
N SER A 443 23.10 -18.88 29.56
CA SER A 443 23.99 -17.95 30.29
C SER A 443 24.57 -16.80 29.44
N LYS A 444 24.17 -16.68 28.18
CA LYS A 444 24.52 -15.57 27.27
C LYS A 444 23.34 -14.66 26.93
N ILE A 445 22.13 -14.95 27.41
CA ILE A 445 20.97 -14.07 27.28
C ILE A 445 20.96 -13.22 28.55
N ASN A 446 21.72 -12.12 28.55
CA ASN A 446 21.54 -11.08 29.55
C ASN A 446 20.15 -10.49 29.34
N CYS A 447 19.16 -11.00 30.08
CA CYS A 447 17.98 -10.22 30.38
C CYS A 447 18.47 -8.91 30.99
N ILE A 448 18.09 -7.79 30.39
CA ILE A 448 18.18 -6.48 31.03
C ILE A 448 17.20 -6.54 32.20
N SER A 449 17.65 -7.11 33.33
CA SER A 449 17.07 -6.79 34.61
C SER A 449 17.47 -5.34 34.85
N GLY A 450 16.52 -4.42 34.67
CA GLY A 450 16.62 -3.11 35.28
C GLY A 450 16.79 -3.33 36.77
N ASP A 451 18.01 -3.15 37.24
CA ASP A 451 18.27 -3.01 38.67
C ASP A 451 17.46 -1.81 39.15
N GLN A 452 16.41 -2.10 39.92
CA GLN A 452 15.90 -1.13 40.88
C GLN A 452 17.00 -0.92 41.93
N ASN A 453 17.63 0.25 41.86
CA ASN A 453 17.96 1.07 43.04
C ASN A 453 18.31 2.49 42.62
#